data_AF-A0A183D9S0-F1
#
_entry.id   AF-A0A183D9S0-F1
#
_cell.length_a   1.000
_cell.length_b   1.000
_cell.length_c   1.000
_cell.angle_alpha   90.00
_cell.angle_beta   90.00
_cell.angle_gamma   90.00
#
_symmetry.space_group_name_H-M   'P 1'
#
loop_
_entity.id
_entity.type
_entity.pdbx_description
1 polymer ?
#
loop_
_entity_poly.entity_id
_entity_poly.type
_entity_poly.pdbx_seq_one_letter_code
_entity_poly.pdbx_strand_id
1 'polypeptide(L)' 'MAIAHYLMTHFEEKYGSPWHCVVSDGNLGFYVRYDASNHIYFAIGNTTFFLFKSQS' A
#
# COMPACT_ATOMS: atom_id res chain seq x y z
N MET A 1 -10.30 -6.87 -1.25
CA MET A 1 -10.86 -5.65 -1.88
C MET A 1 -10.25 -5.49 -3.27
N ALA A 2 -11.06 -5.32 -4.32
CA ALA A 2 -10.57 -5.25 -5.71
C ALA A 2 -9.56 -4.10 -5.93
N ILE A 3 -9.77 -2.97 -5.25
CA ILE A 3 -8.89 -1.79 -5.37
C ILE A 3 -7.47 -2.03 -4.85
N ALA A 4 -7.31 -2.81 -3.76
CA ALA A 4 -5.99 -3.12 -3.19
C ALA A 4 -5.16 -3.95 -4.17
N HIS A 5 -5.79 -4.97 -4.78
CA HIS A 5 -5.16 -5.81 -5.79
C HIS A 5 -4.81 -5.00 -7.04
N TYR A 6 -5.73 -4.15 -7.52
CA TYR A 6 -5.48 -3.27 -8.66
C TYR A 6 -4.28 -2.33 -8.43
N LEU A 7 -4.21 -1.68 -7.27
CA LEU A 7 -3.08 -0.80 -6.94
C LEU A 7 -1.77 -1.57 -6.87
N MET A 8 -1.79 -2.75 -6.23
CA MET A 8 -0.61 -3.61 -6.12
C MET A 8 -0.10 -4.02 -7.50
N THR A 9 -0.93 -4.66 -8.34
CA THR A 9 -0.50 -5.16 -9.65
C THR A 9 0.00 -4.03 -10.55
N HIS A 10 -0.69 -2.90 -10.57
CA HIS A 10 -0.29 -1.76 -11.40
C HIS A 10 1.06 -1.16 -10.96
N PHE A 11 1.35 -1.15 -9.65
CA PHE A 11 2.64 -0.70 -9.14
C PHE A 11 3.74 -1.75 -9.35
N GLU A 12 3.43 -3.03 -9.26
CA GLU A 12 4.38 -4.09 -9.59
C GLU A 12 4.79 -4.03 -11.07
N GLU A 13 3.84 -3.82 -11.98
CA GLU A 13 4.09 -3.65 -13.41
C GLU A 13 4.97 -2.41 -13.70
N LYS A 14 4.71 -1.30 -13.02
CA LYS A 14 5.36 -0.01 -13.31
C LYS A 14 6.68 0.21 -12.56
N TYR A 15 6.81 -0.30 -11.34
CA TYR A 15 7.91 -0.01 -10.42
C TYR A 15 8.61 -1.27 -9.88
N GLY A 16 8.25 -2.45 -10.38
CA GLY A 16 8.84 -3.74 -10.02
C GLY A 16 8.29 -4.34 -8.72
N SER A 17 8.15 -5.67 -8.71
CA SER A 17 7.67 -6.47 -7.58
C SER A 17 8.69 -6.57 -6.42
N PRO A 18 8.30 -6.97 -5.19
CA PRO A 18 6.92 -7.03 -4.69
C PRO A 18 6.46 -5.70 -4.08
N TRP A 19 5.18 -5.39 -4.29
CA TRP A 19 4.46 -4.33 -3.58
C TRP A 19 3.37 -4.94 -2.70
N HIS A 20 3.06 -4.29 -1.59
CA HIS A 20 2.00 -4.69 -0.68
C HIS A 20 1.03 -3.54 -0.49
N CYS A 21 -0.28 -3.82 -0.52
CA CYS A 21 -1.33 -2.84 -0.33
C CYS A 21 -2.28 -3.25 0.79
N VAL A 22 -2.47 -2.36 1.78
CA VAL A 22 -3.47 -2.47 2.83
C VAL A 22 -4.50 -1.37 2.63
N VAL A 23 -5.78 -1.74 2.69
CA VAL A 23 -6.91 -0.82 2.57
C VAL A 23 -7.82 -1.03 3.77
N SER A 24 -8.22 0.05 4.43
CA SER A 24 -9.07 0.02 5.61
C SER A 24 -10.12 1.11 5.55
N ASP A 25 -11.34 0.79 5.99
CA ASP A 25 -12.37 1.80 6.24
C ASP A 25 -12.14 2.39 7.64
N GLY A 26 -11.76 3.67 7.68
CA GLY A 26 -11.41 4.43 8.86
C GLY A 26 -9.90 4.50 9.10
N ASN A 27 -9.52 4.57 10.37
CA ASN A 27 -8.12 4.67 10.78
C ASN A 27 -7.41 3.33 10.63
N LEU A 28 -6.24 3.36 10.00
CA LEU A 28 -5.38 2.19 9.85
C LEU A 28 -4.30 2.19 10.94
N GLY A 29 -4.26 1.15 11.76
CA GLY A 29 -3.15 0.86 12.67
C GLY A 29 -2.31 -0.30 12.15
N PHE A 30 -0.99 -0.11 12.00
CA PHE A 30 -0.09 -1.16 11.54
C PHE A 30 1.29 -1.07 12.19
N TYR A 31 1.97 -2.22 12.31
CA TYR A 31 3.37 -2.32 12.70
C TYR A 31 4.10 -3.20 11.70
N VAL A 32 4.74 -2.58 10.70
CA VAL A 32 5.47 -3.28 9.64
C VAL A 32 6.76 -2.52 9.32
N ARG A 33 7.83 -3.24 8.99
CA ARG A 33 9.04 -2.64 8.44
C ARG A 33 8.89 -2.51 6.93
N TYR A 34 8.96 -1.28 6.45
CA TYR A 34 8.84 -0.96 5.04
C TYR A 34 9.97 -0.03 4.61
N ASP A 35 10.24 -0.02 3.31
CA ASP A 35 11.21 0.90 2.72
C ASP A 35 10.67 2.34 2.78
N ALA A 36 11.35 3.19 3.55
CA ALA A 36 10.98 4.59 3.72
C ALA A 36 11.03 5.39 2.40
N SER A 37 11.73 4.92 1.37
CA SER A 37 11.77 5.55 0.05
C SER A 37 10.67 5.04 -0.89
N ASN A 38 10.09 3.88 -0.61
CA ASN A 38 9.12 3.20 -1.48
C ASN A 38 7.82 2.89 -0.71
N HIS A 39 7.17 3.94 -0.21
CA HIS A 39 5.88 3.83 0.45
C HIS A 39 4.96 5.02 0.10
N ILE A 40 3.65 4.77 0.17
CA ILE A 40 2.60 5.76 -0.06
C ILE A 40 1.49 5.51 0.97
N TYR A 41 1.13 6.55 1.73
CA TYR A 41 0.04 6.53 2.71
C TYR A 41 -0.90 7.70 2.45
N PHE A 42 -2.18 7.41 2.21
CA PHE A 42 -3.19 8.43 1.94
C PHE A 42 -4.59 7.95 2.29
N ALA A 43 -5.54 8.88 2.36
CA ALA A 43 -6.96 8.57 2.52
C ALA A 43 -7.80 9.25 1.45
N ILE A 44 -8.88 8.59 1.03
CA ILE A 44 -9.94 9.14 0.20
C ILE A 44 -11.25 8.97 0.97
N GLY A 45 -11.83 10.08 1.43
CA GLY A 45 -12.99 10.04 2.32
C GLY A 45 -12.66 9.29 3.61
N ASN A 46 -13.43 8.25 3.93
CA ASN A 46 -13.19 7.39 5.09
C ASN A 46 -12.34 6.16 4.76
N THR A 47 -11.76 6.04 3.56
CA THR A 47 -10.95 4.85 3.21
C THR A 47 -9.47 5.23 3.20
N THR A 48 -8.69 4.54 4.01
CA THR A 48 -7.25 4.70 4.14
C THR A 48 -6.51 3.64 3.33
N PHE A 49 -5.47 4.06 2.63
CA PHE A 49 -4.62 3.25 1.77
C PHE A 49 -3.18 3.32 2.25
N PHE A 50 -2.54 2.16 2.33
CA PHE A 50 -1.11 2.05 2.58
C PHE A 50 -0.49 1.09 1.59
N LEU A 51 0.35 1.61 0.70
CA LEU A 51 1.04 0.87 -0.35
C LEU A 51 2.55 0.96 -0.11
N PHE A 52 3.27 -0.15 -0.01
CA PHE A 52 4.66 -0.15 0.39
C PHE A 52 5.46 -1.32 -0.17
N LYS A 53 6.78 -1.15 -0.27
CA LYS A 53 7.75 -2.25 -0.42
C LYS A 53 8.30 -2.66 0.94
N SER A 54 8.52 -3.96 1.14
CA SER A 54 9.17 -4.47 2.35
C SER A 54 10.64 -4.03 2.39
N GLN A 55 11.12 -3.62 3.58
CA GLN A 55 12.53 -3.35 3.79
C GLN A 55 13.29 -4.67 3.87
N SER A 56 14.25 -4.88 2.96
CA SER A 56 15.21 -5.99 3.03
C SER A 56 16.25 -5.77 4.12
#